data_AF-A0A8J3G8W9-F1
#
_entry.id   AF-A0A8J3G8W9-F1
#
_cell.length_a   1.000
_cell.length_b   1.000
_cell.length_c   1.000
_cell.angle_alpha   90.00
_cell.angle_beta   90.00
_cell.angle_gamma   90.00
#
_symmetry.space_group_name_H-M   'P 1'
#
loop_
_entity.id
_entity.type
_entity.pdbx_description
1 polymer ?
#
loop_
_entity_poly.entity_id
_entity_poly.type
_entity_poly.pdbx_seq_one_letter_code
_entity_poly.pdbx_strand_id
1 'polypeptide(L)'
;MLRSILLTLVLGIAFFLVEHYGYGFYVHPWAKYMILFFLAISFLIHRLMEFGFRNKRDKFVEFYLSTVVARLLLCIAFVAVAFYFGVNNAPIFIANFFALYLFYTIFEIYGLYRTLRRDS
;
A
#
# COMPACT_ATOMS: atom_id res chain seq x y z
N MET A 1 0.93 -12.66 -4.26
CA MET A 1 -0.37 -12.40 -3.61
C MET A 1 -0.44 -12.77 -2.14
N LEU A 2 -0.17 -14.03 -1.74
CA LEU A 2 -0.48 -14.51 -0.38
C LEU A 2 0.08 -13.66 0.78
N ARG A 3 1.32 -13.16 0.63
CA ARG A 3 1.97 -12.32 1.67
C ARG A 3 1.37 -10.92 1.78
N SER A 4 1.09 -10.28 0.65
CA SER A 4 0.42 -8.97 0.61
C SER A 4 -0.98 -9.07 1.21
N ILE A 5 -1.72 -10.13 0.90
CA ILE A 5 -3.05 -10.42 1.46
C ILE A 5 -2.96 -10.67 2.96
N LEU A 6 -1.99 -11.47 3.44
CA LEU A 6 -1.75 -11.68 4.87
C LEU A 6 -1.44 -10.37 5.59
N LEU A 7 -0.66 -9.50 4.98
CA LEU A 7 -0.30 -8.21 5.54
C LEU A 7 -1.53 -7.29 5.62
N THR A 8 -2.34 -7.26 4.56
CA THR A 8 -3.57 -6.47 4.56
C THR A 8 -4.58 -7.01 5.57
N LEU A 9 -4.60 -8.33 5.77
CA LEU A 9 -5.44 -8.99 6.75
C LEU A 9 -4.96 -8.68 8.18
N VAL A 10 -3.65 -8.69 8.44
CA VAL A 10 -3.07 -8.29 9.72
C VAL A 10 -3.29 -6.81 10.01
N LEU A 11 -3.07 -5.92 9.03
CA LEU A 11 -3.33 -4.49 9.18
C LEU A 11 -4.83 -4.19 9.34
N GLY A 12 -5.69 -4.90 8.60
CA GLY A 12 -7.15 -4.79 8.74
C GLY A 12 -7.61 -5.23 10.13
N ILE A 13 -7.08 -6.35 10.64
CA ILE A 13 -7.33 -6.82 12.01
C ILE A 13 -6.79 -5.83 13.03
N ALA A 14 -5.59 -5.29 12.85
CA ALA A 14 -5.01 -4.30 13.76
C ALA A 14 -5.87 -3.02 13.84
N PHE A 15 -6.31 -2.48 12.70
CA PHE A 15 -7.22 -1.31 12.69
C PHE A 15 -8.59 -1.64 13.27
N PHE A 16 -9.14 -2.82 13.01
CA PHE A 16 -10.41 -3.28 13.59
C PHE A 16 -10.31 -3.44 15.11
N LEU A 17 -9.20 -3.97 15.63
CA LEU A 17 -8.95 -4.03 17.08
C LEU A 17 -8.81 -2.63 17.68
N VAL A 18 -8.07 -1.73 17.04
CA VAL A 18 -7.89 -0.35 17.56
C VAL A 18 -9.24 0.40 17.60
N GLU A 19 -10.11 0.19 16.62
CA GLU A 19 -11.47 0.74 16.61
C GLU A 19 -12.36 0.11 17.70
N HIS A 20 -12.22 -1.20 17.94
CA HIS A 20 -12.97 -1.94 18.97
C HIS A 20 -12.55 -1.62 20.41
N TYR A 21 -11.27 -1.34 20.65
CA TYR A 21 -10.72 -1.01 21.98
C TYR A 21 -10.86 0.47 22.37
N GLY A 22 -11.61 1.27 21.62
CA GLY A 22 -11.94 2.66 22.01
C GLY A 22 -10.83 3.70 21.76
N TYR A 23 -9.76 3.33 21.05
CA TYR A 23 -8.69 4.26 20.63
C TYR A 23 -9.04 5.04 19.34
N GLY A 24 -10.33 5.31 19.11
CA GLY A 24 -10.83 6.04 17.93
C GLY A 24 -10.31 7.47 17.78
N PHE A 25 -9.63 8.02 18.80
CA PHE A 25 -9.01 9.35 18.75
C PHE A 25 -7.72 9.37 17.90
N TYR A 26 -7.00 8.26 17.81
CA TYR A 26 -5.76 8.15 17.02
C TYR A 26 -5.99 7.66 15.59
N VAL A 27 -7.13 7.03 15.34
CA VAL A 27 -7.51 6.48 14.03
C VAL A 27 -8.43 7.46 13.34
N HIS A 28 -7.94 8.08 12.26
CA HIS A 28 -8.77 8.96 11.45
C HIS A 28 -9.98 8.18 10.89
N PRO A 29 -11.21 8.74 10.83
CA PRO A 29 -12.39 8.05 10.29
C PRO A 29 -12.19 7.50 8.86
N TRP A 30 -11.24 8.08 8.12
CA TRP A 30 -10.86 7.65 6.78
C TRP A 30 -9.93 6.42 6.71
N ALA A 31 -9.51 5.87 7.85
CA ALA A 31 -8.59 4.73 7.89
C ALA A 31 -9.11 3.53 7.08
N LYS A 32 -10.41 3.27 7.10
CA LYS A 32 -11.04 2.20 6.30
C LYS A 32 -10.81 2.41 4.80
N TYR A 33 -10.96 3.64 4.32
CA TYR A 33 -10.71 3.99 2.92
C TYR A 33 -9.21 3.92 2.57
N MET A 34 -8.32 4.29 3.49
CA MET A 34 -6.87 4.13 3.29
C MET A 34 -6.48 2.67 3.13
N ILE A 35 -6.98 1.78 3.99
CA ILE A 35 -6.68 0.34 3.93
C ILE A 35 -7.20 -0.24 2.61
N LEU A 36 -8.43 0.10 2.22
CA LEU A 36 -9.01 -0.33 0.95
C LEU A 36 -8.17 0.16 -0.24
N PHE A 37 -7.69 1.41 -0.18
CA PHE A 37 -6.83 1.99 -1.20
C PHE A 37 -5.48 1.27 -1.32
N PHE A 38 -4.79 1.01 -0.19
CA PHE A 38 -3.53 0.27 -0.19
C PHE A 38 -3.70 -1.20 -0.61
N LEU A 39 -4.85 -1.82 -0.31
CA LEU A 39 -5.21 -3.15 -0.80
C LEU A 39 -5.37 -3.13 -2.32
N ALA A 40 -6.12 -2.16 -2.85
CA ALA A 40 -6.36 -2.02 -4.29
C ALA A 40 -5.05 -1.76 -5.05
N ILE A 41 -4.19 -0.87 -4.54
CA ILE A 41 -2.85 -0.64 -5.11
C ILE A 41 -2.02 -1.92 -5.08
N SER A 42 -1.95 -2.62 -3.94
CA SER A 42 -1.14 -3.83 -3.84
C SER A 42 -1.62 -4.92 -4.79
N PHE A 43 -2.93 -5.04 -4.98
CA PHE A 43 -3.52 -5.94 -5.97
C PHE A 43 -3.16 -5.53 -7.40
N LEU A 44 -3.28 -4.24 -7.72
CA LEU A 44 -2.97 -3.69 -9.03
C LEU A 44 -1.50 -3.91 -9.38
N ILE A 45 -0.58 -3.60 -8.47
CA ILE A 45 0.86 -3.80 -8.64
C ILE A 45 1.16 -5.27 -8.86
N HIS A 46 0.57 -6.18 -8.08
CA HIS A 46 0.82 -7.60 -8.26
C HIS A 46 0.38 -8.09 -9.64
N ARG A 47 -0.80 -7.65 -10.10
CA ARG A 47 -1.33 -7.99 -11.42
C ARG A 47 -0.49 -7.38 -12.54
N LEU A 48 0.00 -6.15 -12.36
CA LEU A 48 0.92 -5.49 -13.29
C LEU A 48 2.21 -6.30 -13.40
N MET A 49 2.81 -6.67 -12.27
CA MET A 49 4.04 -7.45 -12.23
C MET A 49 3.86 -8.81 -12.92
N GLU A 50 2.78 -9.53 -12.65
CA GLU A 50 2.46 -10.81 -13.30
C GLU A 50 2.27 -10.68 -14.82
N PHE A 51 1.73 -9.54 -15.28
CA PHE A 51 1.66 -9.23 -16.70
C PHE A 51 3.03 -8.89 -17.30
N GLY A 52 3.85 -8.10 -16.60
CA GLY A 52 5.20 -7.71 -17.01
C GLY A 52 6.17 -8.89 -17.08
N PHE A 53 6.06 -9.86 -16.16
CA PHE A 53 6.90 -11.07 -16.15
C PHE A 53 6.70 -11.97 -17.38
N ARG A 54 5.56 -11.89 -18.07
CA ARG A 54 5.33 -12.66 -19.31
C ARG A 54 6.15 -12.14 -20.49
N ASN A 55 6.63 -10.89 -20.46
CA ASN A 55 7.18 -10.22 -21.64
C ASN A 55 8.73 -10.16 -21.70
N LYS A 56 9.42 -11.19 -21.19
CA LYS A 56 10.89 -11.31 -21.02
C LYS A 56 11.44 -10.53 -19.81
N ARG A 57 12.21 -11.24 -18.97
CA ARG A 57 12.81 -10.77 -17.71
C ARG A 57 13.80 -9.61 -17.86
N ASP A 58 14.25 -9.30 -19.08
CA ASP A 58 15.22 -8.23 -19.35
C ASP A 58 14.75 -6.83 -18.93
N LYS A 59 13.44 -6.57 -18.98
CA LYS A 59 12.87 -5.27 -18.60
C LYS A 59 12.32 -5.21 -17.18
N PHE A 60 12.67 -6.17 -16.33
CA PHE A 60 12.15 -6.26 -14.96
C PHE A 60 12.38 -4.97 -14.15
N VAL A 61 13.58 -4.39 -14.23
CA VAL A 61 13.92 -3.18 -13.47
C VAL A 61 13.11 -1.97 -13.94
N GLU A 62 12.99 -1.78 -15.27
CA GLU A 62 12.25 -0.68 -15.88
C GLU A 62 10.75 -0.76 -15.54
N PHE A 63 10.19 -1.97 -15.58
CA PHE A 63 8.79 -2.21 -15.23
C PHE A 63 8.52 -2.03 -13.73
N TYR A 64 9.44 -2.48 -12.87
CA TYR A 64 9.35 -2.27 -11.43
C TYR A 64 9.40 -0.78 -11.09
N LEU A 65 10.33 -0.03 -11.69
CA LEU A 65 10.45 1.42 -11.48
C LEU A 65 9.17 2.15 -11.92
N SER A 66 8.61 1.81 -13.08
CA SER A 66 7.34 2.36 -13.56
C SER A 66 6.19 2.09 -12.59
N THR A 67 6.16 0.90 -12.00
CA THR A 67 5.16 0.50 -11.01
C THR A 67 5.28 1.31 -9.72
N VAL A 68 6.51 1.57 -9.26
CA VAL A 68 6.78 2.45 -8.11
C VAL A 68 6.34 3.88 -8.39
N VAL A 69 6.61 4.41 -9.59
CA VAL A 69 6.16 5.76 -10.00
C VAL A 69 4.63 5.84 -10.05
N ALA A 70 3.96 4.87 -10.66
CA ALA A 70 2.50 4.82 -10.71
C ALA A 70 1.89 4.79 -9.29
N ARG A 71 2.49 4.03 -8.38
CA ARG A 71 2.10 3.99 -6.96
C ARG A 71 2.22 5.35 -6.28
N LEU A 72 3.33 6.06 -6.49
CA LEU A 72 3.53 7.40 -5.93
C LEU A 72 2.47 8.38 -6.44
N LEU A 73 2.20 8.38 -7.74
CA LEU A 73 1.16 9.23 -8.34
C LEU A 73 -0.23 8.92 -7.77
N LEU A 74 -0.59 7.64 -7.62
CA LEU A 74 -1.86 7.24 -7.01
C LEU A 74 -1.95 7.70 -5.55
N CYS A 75 -0.87 7.58 -4.77
CA CYS A 75 -0.84 8.04 -3.38
C CYS A 75 -1.08 9.56 -3.29
N ILE A 76 -0.43 10.34 -4.15
CA ILE A 76 -0.63 11.79 -4.22
C ILE A 76 -2.07 12.11 -4.60
N ALA A 77 -2.61 11.44 -5.61
CA ALA A 77 -4.00 11.62 -6.04
C ALA A 77 -4.99 11.30 -4.91
N PHE A 78 -4.78 10.23 -4.16
CA PHE A 78 -5.64 9.86 -3.02
C PHE A 78 -5.60 10.92 -1.92
N VAL A 79 -4.41 11.41 -1.57
CA VAL A 79 -4.27 12.48 -0.57
C VAL A 79 -4.97 13.75 -1.08
N ALA A 80 -4.78 14.15 -2.34
CA ALA A 80 -5.44 15.31 -2.93
C ALA A 80 -6.98 15.20 -2.89
N VAL A 81 -7.53 14.03 -3.23
CA VAL A 81 -8.97 13.75 -3.13
C VAL A 81 -9.44 13.85 -1.69
N ALA A 82 -8.72 13.27 -0.73
CA ALA A 82 -9.06 13.34 0.69
C ALA A 82 -9.08 14.79 1.22
N PHE A 83 -8.12 15.62 0.79
CA PHE A 83 -8.12 17.06 1.09
C PHE A 83 -9.32 17.79 0.46
N TYR A 84 -9.69 17.45 -0.79
CA TYR A 84 -10.86 18.03 -1.46
C TYR A 84 -12.17 17.72 -0.72
N PHE A 85 -12.29 16.53 -0.11
CA PHE A 85 -13.45 16.15 0.70
C PHE A 85 -13.49 16.82 2.09
N GLY A 86 -12.54 17.71 2.42
CA GLY A 86 -12.55 18.45 3.68
C GLY A 86 -12.19 17.60 4.90
N VAL A 87 -11.20 16.72 4.76
CA VAL A 87 -10.70 15.91 5.88
C VAL A 87 -10.21 16.82 7.02
N ASN A 88 -10.88 16.70 8.17
CA ASN A 88 -10.46 17.35 9.41
C ASN A 88 -9.18 16.71 9.95
N ASN A 89 -8.32 17.49 10.64
CA ASN A 89 -7.06 16.99 11.21
C ASN A 89 -6.10 16.37 10.17
N ALA A 90 -5.83 17.11 9.10
CA ALA A 90 -4.81 16.82 8.09
C ALA A 90 -3.49 16.19 8.61
N PRO A 91 -2.86 16.67 9.71
CA PRO A 91 -1.63 16.04 10.20
C PRO A 91 -1.81 14.58 10.67
N ILE A 92 -2.94 14.26 11.31
CA ILE A 92 -3.24 12.89 11.77
C ILE A 92 -3.55 11.99 10.57
N PHE A 93 -4.24 12.52 9.55
CA PHE A 93 -4.48 11.80 8.30
C PHE A 93 -3.16 11.46 7.59
N ILE A 94 -2.26 12.44 7.43
CA ILE A 94 -0.98 12.24 6.77
C ILE A 94 -0.10 11.25 7.54
N ALA A 95 -0.04 11.35 8.87
CA ALA A 95 0.75 10.43 9.69
C ALA A 95 0.27 8.98 9.56
N ASN A 96 -1.05 8.75 9.63
CA ASN A 96 -1.64 7.41 9.43
C ASN A 96 -1.38 6.89 8.01
N PHE A 97 -1.57 7.72 6.99
CA PHE A 97 -1.32 7.36 5.60
C PHE A 97 0.15 7.00 5.36
N PHE A 98 1.07 7.78 5.94
CA PHE A 98 2.51 7.58 5.79
C PHE A 98 2.99 6.31 6.52
N ALA A 99 2.48 6.05 7.72
CA ALA A 99 2.75 4.81 8.44
C ALA A 99 2.30 3.59 7.63
N LEU A 100 1.07 3.61 7.11
CA LEU A 100 0.55 2.55 6.23
C LEU A 100 1.42 2.38 4.97
N TYR A 101 1.79 3.50 4.33
CA TYR A 101 2.67 3.50 3.17
C TYR A 101 4.01 2.82 3.45
N LEU A 102 4.66 3.14 4.58
CA LEU A 102 5.94 2.53 4.97
C LEU A 102 5.81 1.02 5.19
N PHE A 103 4.81 0.59 5.96
CA PHE A 103 4.57 -0.84 6.22
C PHE A 103 4.37 -1.62 4.92
N TYR A 104 3.53 -1.14 4.02
CA TYR A 104 3.32 -1.78 2.72
C TYR A 104 4.59 -1.80 1.86
N THR A 105 5.33 -0.69 1.81
CA THR A 105 6.59 -0.59 1.04
C THR A 105 7.63 -1.58 1.52
N ILE A 106 7.84 -1.64 2.83
CA ILE A 106 8.85 -2.51 3.44
C ILE A 106 8.58 -3.97 3.06
N PHE A 107 7.35 -4.43 3.25
CA PHE A 107 6.99 -5.81 2.91
C PHE A 107 7.06 -6.11 1.41
N GLU A 108 6.71 -5.15 0.56
CA GLU A 108 6.80 -5.29 -0.89
C GLU A 108 8.27 -5.47 -1.33
N ILE A 109 9.17 -4.63 -0.81
CA ILE A 109 10.61 -4.71 -1.07
C ILE A 109 11.19 -6.04 -0.54
N TYR A 110 10.85 -6.46 0.69
CA TYR A 110 11.28 -7.75 1.23
C TYR A 110 10.80 -8.94 0.39
N GLY A 111 9.59 -8.85 -0.19
CA GLY A 111 9.07 -9.85 -1.12
C GLY A 111 9.85 -9.92 -2.43
N LEU A 112 10.21 -8.75 -2.97
CA LEU A 112 10.97 -8.63 -4.22
C LEU A 112 12.41 -9.15 -4.05
N TYR A 113 13.09 -8.75 -2.98
CA TYR A 113 14.49 -9.10 -2.71
C TYR A 113 14.69 -10.61 -2.56
N ARG A 114 13.71 -11.32 -1.98
CA ARG A 114 13.73 -12.79 -1.87
C ARG A 114 13.52 -13.49 -3.21
N THR A 115 12.75 -12.90 -4.13
CA THR A 115 12.54 -13.46 -5.48
C THR A 115 13.81 -13.33 -6.30
N LEU A 116 14.48 -12.17 -6.23
CA LEU A 116 15.77 -11.93 -6.89
C LEU A 116 16.89 -12.85 -6.40
N ARG A 117 16.96 -13.11 -5.09
CA ARG A 117 17.97 -14.02 -4.50
C ARG A 117 17.74 -15.50 -4.84
N ARG A 118 16.56 -15.89 -5.34
CA ARG A 118 16.31 -17.28 -5.76
C ARG A 118 16.79 -17.56 -7.19
N ASP A 119 17.03 -16.51 -7.97
CA ASP A 119 17.46 -16.58 -9.36
C ASP A 119 18.96 -16.21 -9.55
N SER A 120 19.72 -16.13 -8.45
CA SER A 120 21.19 -15.93 -8.42
C SER A 120 21.93 -17.20 -8.02
#